data_AF-A0A5B9R5K9-F1
#
_entry.id   AF-A0A5B9R5K9-F1
#
_cell.length_a   1.000
_cell.length_b   1.000
_cell.length_c   1.000
_cell.angle_alpha   90.00
_cell.angle_beta   90.00
_cell.angle_gamma   90.00
#
_symmetry.space_group_name_H-M   'P 1'
#
loop_
_entity.id
_entity.type
_entity.pdbx_description
1 polymer ?
#
loop_
_entity_poly.entity_id
_entity_poly.type
_entity_poly.pdbx_seq_one_letter_code
_entity_poly.pdbx_strand_id
1 'polypeptide(L)'
;MNAKLAIDFWVYPGKLGLTQPSLCLFHDAVQIGTPLLDALTELFGQARSARRTLTFKASTRKRALGELKLRLVPEREDLRIMNIQHDAYTGIIQMTDAGLALMTDAVASWLKGAEDFGISPRHSSLSPKQFGKLDKASGELWFWGPGYDAP
;
A
#
# COMPACT_ATOMS: atom_id res chain seq x y z
N MET A 1 23.83 2.44 -1.99
CA MET A 1 22.93 3.31 -1.19
C MET A 1 21.52 3.09 -1.71
N ASN A 2 20.56 2.70 -0.87
CA ASN A 2 19.16 2.62 -1.29
C ASN A 2 18.64 4.04 -1.51
N ALA A 3 18.14 4.34 -2.71
CA ALA A 3 17.59 5.65 -3.02
C ALA A 3 16.31 5.90 -2.20
N LYS A 4 16.21 7.09 -1.59
CA LYS A 4 15.01 7.51 -0.87
C LYS A 4 13.96 8.04 -1.84
N LEU A 5 12.78 7.45 -1.82
CA LEU A 5 11.67 7.84 -2.70
C LEU A 5 11.10 9.19 -2.28
N ALA A 6 10.88 10.09 -3.24
CA ALA A 6 10.25 11.39 -3.00
C ALA A 6 8.71 11.28 -3.00
N ILE A 7 8.21 10.26 -2.31
CA ILE A 7 6.77 10.01 -2.11
C ILE A 7 6.48 10.37 -0.67
N ASP A 8 5.47 11.21 -0.46
CA ASP A 8 4.91 11.42 0.87
C ASP A 8 4.16 10.16 1.29
N PHE A 9 4.51 9.62 2.44
CA PHE A 9 3.87 8.46 3.03
C PHE A 9 3.45 8.77 4.46
N TRP A 10 2.18 8.64 4.80
CA TRP A 10 1.67 8.98 6.13
C TRP A 10 0.44 8.17 6.53
N VAL A 11 0.12 8.21 7.82
CA VAL A 11 -1.15 7.70 8.34
C VAL A 11 -2.17 8.83 8.36
N TYR A 12 -3.29 8.67 7.67
CA TYR A 12 -4.35 9.67 7.71
C TYR A 12 -4.93 9.79 9.13
N PRO A 13 -5.08 11.01 9.68
CA PRO A 13 -5.56 11.19 11.05
C PRO A 13 -7.06 10.92 11.21
N GLY A 14 -7.85 11.00 10.14
CA GLY A 14 -9.28 10.74 10.13
C GLY A 14 -9.64 9.36 9.58
N LYS A 15 -10.76 9.28 8.86
CA LYS A 15 -11.26 8.08 8.20
C LYS A 15 -11.48 8.38 6.72
N LEU A 16 -10.75 7.72 5.83
CA LEU A 16 -10.90 7.88 4.37
C LEU A 16 -11.82 6.83 3.74
N GLY A 17 -11.92 5.64 4.35
CA GLY A 17 -12.83 4.59 3.91
C GLY A 17 -13.53 3.92 5.09
N LEU A 18 -13.58 2.59 5.11
CA LEU A 18 -14.36 1.85 6.10
C LEU A 18 -13.50 1.27 7.23
N THR A 19 -12.19 1.13 7.02
CA THR A 19 -11.25 0.54 8.00
C THR A 19 -10.16 1.50 8.42
N GLN A 20 -9.60 1.24 9.61
CA GLN A 20 -8.32 1.78 10.02
C GLN A 20 -7.31 0.62 10.10
N PRO A 21 -6.02 0.87 9.79
CA PRO A 21 -5.44 2.16 9.42
C PRO A 21 -5.67 2.57 7.95
N SER A 22 -5.77 3.87 7.66
CA SER A 22 -5.72 4.39 6.29
C SER A 22 -4.32 4.98 6.05
N LEU A 23 -3.48 4.25 5.32
CA LEU A 23 -2.17 4.73 4.89
C LEU A 23 -2.32 5.48 3.58
N CYS A 24 -1.56 6.55 3.38
CA CYS A 24 -1.67 7.40 2.21
C CYS A 24 -0.31 7.55 1.53
N LEU A 25 -0.30 7.42 0.20
CA LEU A 25 0.84 7.72 -0.67
C LEU A 25 0.49 8.91 -1.56
N PHE A 26 1.44 9.83 -1.71
CA PHE A 26 1.33 10.99 -2.58
C PHE A 26 2.64 11.24 -3.31
N HIS A 27 2.57 11.58 -4.59
CA HIS A 27 3.72 12.01 -5.38
C HIS A 27 3.42 13.31 -6.12
N ASP A 28 4.41 14.20 -6.20
CA ASP A 28 4.30 15.42 -7.01
C ASP A 28 4.51 15.16 -8.50
N ALA A 29 5.11 14.02 -8.86
CA ALA A 29 5.33 13.63 -10.25
C ALA A 29 5.33 12.11 -10.41
N VAL A 30 4.67 11.65 -11.47
CA VAL A 30 4.48 10.23 -11.81
C VAL A 30 5.79 9.42 -11.76
N GLN A 31 6.88 9.94 -12.35
CA GLN A 31 8.16 9.24 -12.43
C GLN A 31 8.79 8.90 -11.05
N ILE A 32 8.31 9.54 -9.98
CA ILE A 32 8.82 9.32 -8.62
C ILE A 32 8.30 8.00 -8.04
N GLY A 33 7.14 7.53 -8.50
CA GLY A 33 6.53 6.29 -8.02
C GLY A 33 7.04 5.02 -8.71
N THR A 34 7.79 5.12 -9.81
CA THR A 34 8.33 3.96 -10.54
C THR A 34 9.07 2.94 -9.66
N PRO A 35 9.95 3.35 -8.73
CA PRO A 35 10.64 2.38 -7.87
C PRO A 35 9.71 1.57 -6.94
N LEU A 36 8.53 2.10 -6.60
CA LEU A 36 7.51 1.34 -5.87
C LEU A 36 6.92 0.24 -6.75
N LEU A 37 6.63 0.57 -8.02
CA LEU A 37 6.17 -0.41 -8.99
C LEU A 37 7.22 -1.47 -9.30
N ASP A 38 8.49 -1.07 -9.44
CA ASP A 38 9.61 -1.99 -9.64
C ASP A 38 9.74 -2.97 -8.46
N ALA A 39 9.67 -2.46 -7.23
CA ALA A 39 9.74 -3.30 -6.04
C ALA A 39 8.59 -4.32 -5.94
N LEU A 40 7.39 -3.97 -6.41
CA LEU A 40 6.27 -4.92 -6.53
C LEU A 40 6.51 -5.93 -7.65
N THR A 41 6.96 -5.45 -8.81
CA THR A 41 7.26 -6.30 -9.98
C THR A 41 8.33 -7.33 -9.66
N GLU A 42 9.38 -6.95 -8.93
CA GLU A 42 10.44 -7.84 -8.47
C GLU A 42 9.96 -8.96 -7.54
N LEU A 43 8.83 -8.77 -6.85
CA LEU A 43 8.26 -9.80 -5.98
C LEU A 43 7.52 -10.89 -6.78
N PHE A 44 7.14 -10.65 -8.04
CA PHE A 44 6.55 -11.70 -8.86
C PHE A 44 7.53 -12.83 -9.13
N GLY A 45 7.03 -14.07 -9.02
CA GLY A 45 7.84 -15.27 -9.23
C GLY A 45 8.85 -15.56 -8.11
N GLN A 46 8.90 -14.73 -7.06
CA GLN A 46 9.76 -14.97 -5.90
C GLN A 46 9.16 -16.01 -4.95
N ALA A 47 9.97 -16.48 -4.00
CA ALA A 47 9.49 -17.29 -2.89
C ALA A 47 8.49 -16.49 -2.04
N ARG A 48 7.50 -17.18 -1.44
CA ARG A 48 6.48 -16.59 -0.55
C ARG A 48 7.01 -16.22 0.84
N SER A 49 8.30 -15.91 0.91
CA SER A 49 8.99 -15.31 2.05
C SER A 49 9.77 -14.04 1.62
N ALA A 50 9.67 -13.68 0.34
CA ALA A 50 10.33 -12.53 -0.24
C ALA A 50 9.79 -11.23 0.35
N ARG A 51 10.69 -10.27 0.49
CA ARG A 51 10.40 -8.96 1.07
C ARG A 51 11.15 -7.87 0.33
N ARG A 52 10.55 -6.69 0.32
CA ARG A 52 11.17 -5.43 -0.10
C ARG A 52 10.90 -4.36 0.93
N THR A 53 11.90 -3.51 1.13
CA THR A 53 11.77 -2.33 1.99
C THR A 53 12.08 -1.12 1.14
N LEU A 54 11.12 -0.21 1.06
CA LEU A 54 11.27 1.09 0.44
C LEU A 54 11.44 2.13 1.54
N THR A 55 12.33 3.08 1.30
CA THR A 55 12.59 4.19 2.21
C THR A 55 12.17 5.49 1.54
N PHE A 56 11.51 6.37 2.30
CA PHE A 56 11.00 7.64 1.79
C PHE A 56 11.87 8.80 2.25
N LYS A 57 11.81 9.90 1.52
CA LYS A 57 12.30 11.19 2.01
C LYS A 57 11.43 11.65 3.18
N ALA A 58 11.98 12.49 4.05
CA ALA A 58 11.21 13.05 5.14
C ALA A 58 10.05 13.88 4.58
N SER A 59 8.84 13.62 5.09
CA SER A 59 7.62 14.33 4.74
C SER A 59 7.26 15.32 5.85
N THR A 60 6.66 16.46 5.48
CA THR A 60 6.12 17.45 6.43
C THR A 60 4.72 17.08 6.91
N ARG A 61 4.09 16.05 6.33
CA ARG A 61 2.75 15.58 6.71
C ARG A 61 2.75 15.08 8.16
N LYS A 62 1.65 15.33 8.87
CA LYS A 62 1.43 14.76 10.21
C LYS A 62 1.42 13.23 10.13
N ARG A 63 2.05 12.57 11.10
CA ARG A 63 2.18 11.10 11.15
C ARG A 63 2.84 10.51 9.90
N ALA A 64 3.87 11.19 9.39
CA ALA A 64 4.69 10.70 8.31
C ALA A 64 5.36 9.36 8.68
N LEU A 65 5.42 8.47 7.69
CA LEU A 65 6.09 7.18 7.72
C LEU A 65 7.29 7.27 6.79
N GLY A 66 8.45 6.79 7.23
CA GLY A 66 9.66 6.83 6.41
C GLY A 66 10.03 5.50 5.76
N GLU A 67 9.29 4.43 6.05
CA GLU A 67 9.51 3.11 5.46
C GLU A 67 8.21 2.43 5.04
N LEU A 68 8.27 1.66 3.94
CA LEU A 68 7.23 0.72 3.52
C LEU A 68 7.85 -0.66 3.35
N LYS A 69 7.33 -1.64 4.10
CA LYS A 69 7.73 -3.04 4.02
C LYS A 69 6.68 -3.82 3.23
N LEU A 70 7.07 -4.30 2.06
CA LEU A 70 6.31 -5.21 1.22
C LEU A 70 6.73 -6.64 1.54
N ARG A 71 5.78 -7.51 1.89
CA ARG A 71 6.04 -8.92 2.24
C ARG A 71 5.14 -9.83 1.42
N LEU A 72 5.74 -10.64 0.55
CA LEU A 72 5.04 -11.73 -0.10
C LEU A 72 5.00 -12.92 0.86
N VAL A 73 3.82 -13.43 1.13
CA VAL A 73 3.55 -14.49 2.11
C VAL A 73 2.61 -15.54 1.51
N PRO A 74 2.64 -16.80 1.98
CA PRO A 74 1.71 -17.81 1.49
C PRO A 74 0.27 -17.45 1.90
N GLU A 75 -0.70 -17.99 1.16
CA GLU A 75 -2.09 -17.99 1.60
C GLU A 75 -2.22 -18.69 2.95
N ARG A 76 -2.96 -18.07 3.87
CA ARG A 76 -3.23 -18.60 5.21
C ARG A 76 -4.61 -18.15 5.65
N GLU A 77 -5.21 -18.88 6.58
CA GLU A 77 -6.62 -18.67 6.94
C GLU A 77 -6.91 -17.26 7.48
N ASP A 78 -5.93 -16.67 8.18
CA ASP A 78 -5.97 -15.31 8.72
C ASP A 78 -5.65 -14.22 7.69
N LEU A 79 -4.85 -14.55 6.67
CA LEU A 79 -4.47 -13.63 5.60
C LEU A 79 -4.95 -14.14 4.25
N ARG A 80 -6.09 -13.58 3.84
CA ARG A 80 -6.74 -13.96 2.58
C ARG A 80 -5.97 -13.50 1.37
N ILE A 81 -5.83 -12.18 1.23
CA ILE A 81 -5.09 -11.61 0.10
C ILE A 81 -4.05 -10.59 0.53
N MET A 82 -4.37 -9.74 1.52
CA MET A 82 -3.52 -8.66 1.95
C MET A 82 -3.87 -8.20 3.38
N ASN A 83 -2.87 -7.72 4.11
CA ASN A 83 -3.00 -7.09 5.41
C ASN A 83 -2.16 -5.82 5.41
N ILE A 84 -2.79 -4.69 5.74
CA ILE A 84 -2.17 -3.36 5.77
C ILE A 84 -2.13 -2.89 7.22
N GLN A 85 -0.92 -2.69 7.72
CA GLN A 85 -0.63 -2.28 9.10
C GLN A 85 0.45 -1.21 9.12
N HIS A 86 0.67 -0.59 10.27
CA HIS A 86 1.84 0.26 10.48
C HIS A 86 2.29 0.22 11.94
N ASP A 87 3.54 0.58 12.16
CA ASP A 87 4.06 0.98 13.47
C ASP A 87 4.23 2.51 13.52
N ALA A 88 5.07 3.03 14.41
CA ALA A 88 5.28 4.47 14.56
C ALA A 88 5.93 5.13 13.33
N TYR A 89 6.68 4.38 12.51
CA TYR A 89 7.48 4.92 11.40
C TYR A 89 7.36 4.12 10.09
N THR A 90 6.88 2.88 10.16
CA THR A 90 6.85 1.95 9.04
C THR A 90 5.44 1.53 8.69
N GLY A 91 5.07 1.65 7.41
CA GLY A 91 3.93 0.93 6.86
C GLY A 91 4.33 -0.50 6.47
N ILE A 92 3.44 -1.46 6.70
CA ILE A 92 3.66 -2.87 6.40
C ILE A 92 2.49 -3.38 5.57
N ILE A 93 2.79 -3.91 4.39
CA ILE A 93 1.82 -4.58 3.54
C ILE A 93 2.27 -6.03 3.38
N GLN A 94 1.52 -6.94 4.00
CA GLN A 94 1.65 -8.38 3.77
C GLN A 94 0.66 -8.76 2.69
N MET A 95 1.10 -9.48 1.66
CA MET A 95 0.24 -9.85 0.55
C MET A 95 0.55 -11.26 0.04
N THR A 96 -0.47 -11.92 -0.47
CA THR A 96 -0.38 -13.14 -1.28
C THR A 96 -0.10 -12.78 -2.73
N ASP A 97 0.03 -13.77 -3.62
CA ASP A 97 0.17 -13.53 -5.06
C ASP A 97 -1.00 -12.69 -5.62
N ALA A 98 -2.24 -12.94 -5.14
CA ALA A 98 -3.41 -12.15 -5.54
C ALA A 98 -3.38 -10.70 -5.01
N GLY A 99 -2.91 -10.52 -3.78
CA GLY A 99 -2.73 -9.17 -3.20
C GLY A 99 -1.62 -8.39 -3.91
N LEU A 100 -0.56 -9.07 -4.33
CA LEU A 100 0.53 -8.48 -5.11
C LEU A 100 0.03 -7.99 -6.47
N ALA A 101 -0.77 -8.78 -7.18
CA ALA A 101 -1.39 -8.36 -8.43
C ALA A 101 -2.25 -7.11 -8.25
N LEU A 102 -3.15 -7.12 -7.26
CA LEU A 102 -4.01 -5.97 -6.95
C LEU A 102 -3.20 -4.70 -6.64
N MET A 103 -2.16 -4.82 -5.81
CA MET A 103 -1.30 -3.69 -5.43
C MET A 103 -0.49 -3.17 -6.63
N THR A 104 -0.01 -4.07 -7.49
CA THR A 104 0.73 -3.73 -8.71
C THR A 104 -0.15 -2.96 -9.69
N ASP A 105 -1.38 -3.42 -9.92
CA ASP A 105 -2.34 -2.75 -10.80
C ASP A 105 -2.74 -1.37 -10.26
N ALA A 106 -2.92 -1.26 -8.94
CA ALA A 106 -3.23 -0.01 -8.27
C ALA A 106 -2.09 1.02 -8.43
N VAL A 107 -0.85 0.61 -8.13
CA VAL A 107 0.32 1.48 -8.31
C VAL A 107 0.47 1.84 -9.79
N ALA A 108 0.37 0.88 -10.71
CA ALA A 108 0.48 1.15 -12.14
C ALA A 108 -0.60 2.12 -12.65
N SER A 109 -1.82 2.05 -12.10
CA SER A 109 -2.90 2.99 -12.39
C SER A 109 -2.61 4.38 -11.82
N TRP A 110 -2.08 4.43 -10.59
CA TRP A 110 -1.67 5.67 -9.94
C TRP A 110 -0.57 6.39 -10.75
N LEU A 111 0.44 5.65 -11.23
CA LEU A 111 1.46 6.19 -12.13
C LEU A 111 0.92 6.57 -13.52
N LYS A 112 -0.27 6.12 -13.91
CA LYS A 112 -0.95 6.58 -15.14
C LYS A 112 -1.85 7.79 -14.90
N GLY A 113 -1.86 8.34 -13.69
CA GLY A 113 -2.63 9.52 -13.31
C GLY A 113 -3.99 9.22 -12.68
N ALA A 114 -4.29 7.96 -12.32
CA ALA A 114 -5.44 7.69 -11.46
C ALA A 114 -5.13 8.20 -10.04
N GLU A 115 -6.05 8.88 -9.37
CA GLU A 115 -5.84 9.45 -8.05
C GLU A 115 -7.14 9.45 -7.24
N ASP A 116 -7.03 9.73 -5.94
CA ASP A 116 -8.15 9.76 -4.97
C ASP A 116 -8.90 8.42 -4.88
N PHE A 117 -8.14 7.33 -4.75
CA PHE A 117 -8.71 6.00 -4.59
C PHE A 117 -7.96 5.16 -3.56
N GLY A 118 -8.71 4.28 -2.89
CA GLY A 118 -8.18 3.33 -1.92
C GLY A 118 -8.17 1.91 -2.46
N ILE A 119 -7.17 1.12 -2.05
CA ILE A 119 -7.23 -0.35 -2.12
C ILE A 119 -7.35 -0.95 -0.73
N SER A 120 -8.14 -2.01 -0.65
CA SER A 120 -8.30 -2.82 0.55
C SER A 120 -8.44 -4.28 0.16
N PRO A 121 -8.32 -5.20 1.12
CA PRO A 121 -8.64 -6.60 0.87
C PRO A 121 -10.07 -6.83 0.33
N ARG A 122 -10.99 -5.88 0.53
CA ARG A 122 -12.39 -5.92 0.07
C ARG A 122 -12.53 -5.65 -1.43
N HIS A 123 -11.54 -5.02 -2.06
CA HIS A 123 -11.55 -4.73 -3.50
C HIS A 123 -11.08 -5.92 -4.34
N SER A 124 -10.82 -7.08 -3.72
CA SER A 124 -10.55 -8.32 -4.46
C SER A 124 -11.82 -8.86 -5.11
N SER A 125 -11.64 -9.62 -6.20
CA SER A 125 -12.70 -10.36 -6.92
C SER A 125 -13.39 -11.47 -6.10
N LEU A 126 -13.18 -11.50 -4.77
CA LEU A 126 -13.82 -12.44 -3.87
C LEU A 126 -15.33 -12.17 -3.80
N SER A 127 -16.12 -13.23 -3.76
CA SER A 127 -17.58 -13.13 -3.74
C SER A 127 -18.08 -12.50 -2.44
N PRO A 128 -19.25 -11.82 -2.44
CA PRO A 128 -19.75 -11.12 -1.25
C PRO A 128 -19.95 -11.97 0.00
N LYS A 129 -20.28 -13.26 -0.17
CA LYS A 129 -20.40 -14.22 0.94
C LYS A 129 -19.07 -14.52 1.62
N GLN A 130 -17.96 -14.28 0.94
CA GLN A 130 -16.62 -14.39 1.51
C GLN A 130 -16.24 -13.14 2.32
N PHE A 131 -16.94 -12.00 2.22
CA PHE A 131 -16.63 -10.78 2.99
C PHE A 131 -16.77 -10.95 4.52
N GLY A 132 -17.59 -11.90 5.00
CA GLY A 132 -17.75 -12.16 6.44
C GLY A 132 -16.50 -12.70 7.15
N LYS A 133 -15.43 -12.99 6.41
CA LYS A 133 -14.14 -13.52 6.89
C LYS A 133 -12.98 -12.54 6.62
N LEU A 134 -13.27 -11.25 6.41
CA LEU A 134 -12.25 -10.20 6.29
C LEU A 134 -11.40 -10.14 7.57
N ASP A 135 -10.12 -9.84 7.42
CA ASP A 135 -9.25 -9.54 8.56
C ASP A 135 -9.79 -8.26 9.24
N LYS A 136 -10.31 -8.41 10.47
CA LYS A 136 -10.92 -7.31 11.23
C LYS A 136 -9.94 -6.16 11.48
N ALA A 137 -8.63 -6.40 11.32
CA ALA A 137 -7.56 -5.44 11.56
C ALA A 137 -6.88 -4.91 10.29
N SER A 138 -7.32 -5.31 9.09
CA SER A 138 -6.66 -4.86 7.86
C SER A 138 -7.13 -3.47 7.43
N GLY A 139 -6.14 -2.59 7.24
CA GLY A 139 -6.33 -1.22 6.79
C GLY A 139 -6.61 -1.07 5.29
N GLU A 140 -6.45 0.17 4.85
CA GLU A 140 -6.56 0.62 3.46
C GLU A 140 -5.29 1.37 3.08
N LEU A 141 -4.92 1.30 1.80
CA LEU A 141 -3.89 2.14 1.20
C LEU A 141 -4.54 3.07 0.18
N TRP A 142 -4.37 4.37 0.37
CA TRP A 142 -4.93 5.43 -0.45
C TRP A 142 -3.87 6.10 -1.31
N PHE A 143 -4.19 6.31 -2.57
CA PHE A 143 -3.35 6.94 -3.57
C PHE A 143 -3.88 8.34 -3.89
N TRP A 144 -3.08 9.35 -3.59
CA TRP A 144 -3.38 10.76 -3.85
C TRP A 144 -2.46 11.28 -4.95
N GLY A 145 -2.95 12.22 -5.76
CA GLY A 145 -2.11 12.92 -6.72
C GLY A 145 -2.10 14.44 -6.51
N PRO A 146 -1.33 15.16 -7.35
CA PRO A 146 -0.94 16.54 -7.12
C PRO A 146 -2.13 17.50 -7.12
N GLY A 147 -2.24 18.32 -6.08
CA GLY A 147 -3.34 19.28 -5.90
C GLY A 147 -4.24 18.99 -4.70
N TYR A 148 -4.05 17.86 -4.00
CA TYR A 148 -4.73 17.60 -2.74
C TYR A 148 -3.96 18.17 -1.55
N ASP A 149 -4.34 19.39 -1.15
CA ASP A 149 -4.07 19.90 0.18
C ASP A 149 -4.98 19.17 1.18
N ALA A 150 -4.60 17.94 1.55
CA ALA A 150 -5.24 17.28 2.69
C ALA A 150 -5.17 18.23 3.91
N PRO A 151 -6.27 18.46 4.66
CA PRO A 151 -6.26 19.29 5.86
C PRO A 151 -5.35 18.74 6.97
#